data_AF-A0A2D3VTF4-F1
#
_entry.id   AF-A0A2D3VTF4-F1
#
_cell.length_a   1.000
_cell.length_b   1.000
_cell.length_c   1.000
_cell.angle_alpha   90.00
_cell.angle_beta   90.00
_cell.angle_gamma   90.00
#
_symmetry.space_group_name_H-M   'P 1'
#
loop_
_entity.id
_entity.type
_entity.pdbx_description
1 polymer ?
#
loop_
_entity_poly.entity_id
_entity_poly.type
_entity_poly.pdbx_seq_one_letter_code
_entity_poly.pdbx_strand_id
1 'polypeptide(L)'
;MKKIFIFCIVFLFTSFLVADEKKGFLTSKWCAQNGMFSDCRLESFVCGGEDCFKDWNFQDGIKEELVLFVHNEGKYYDVKLDGIQRYKLDSAINRNEVSLIGRIDGDKIYANDFKAPPPPKKSFFKGCL
;
A
#
# COMPACT_ATOMS: atom_id res chain seq x y z
N MET A 1 -6.35 -60.94 -4.36
CA MET A 1 -7.74 -60.45 -4.43
C MET A 1 -7.88 -59.27 -3.47
N LYS A 2 -7.60 -58.04 -3.94
CA LYS A 2 -8.60 -57.00 -4.27
C LYS A 2 -9.59 -56.73 -3.13
N LYS A 3 -9.22 -55.81 -2.23
CA LYS A 3 -10.18 -55.03 -1.45
C LYS A 3 -9.77 -53.57 -1.51
N ILE A 4 -10.60 -52.83 -2.25
CA ILE A 4 -10.51 -51.41 -2.56
C ILE A 4 -11.04 -50.66 -1.35
N PHE A 5 -10.24 -49.77 -0.76
CA PHE A 5 -10.74 -48.73 0.14
C PHE A 5 -10.42 -47.38 -0.49
N ILE A 6 -11.39 -46.88 -1.25
CA ILE A 6 -11.44 -45.52 -1.76
C ILE A 6 -11.97 -44.65 -0.62
N PHE A 7 -11.09 -43.85 -0.01
CA PHE A 7 -11.49 -42.73 0.84
C PHE A 7 -11.19 -41.45 0.05
N CYS A 8 -12.16 -41.03 -0.77
CA CYS A 8 -12.16 -39.71 -1.40
C CYS A 8 -12.59 -38.68 -0.34
N ILE A 9 -11.62 -38.11 0.36
CA ILE A 9 -11.84 -36.93 1.21
C ILE A 9 -11.85 -35.73 0.26
N VAL A 10 -13.06 -35.28 -0.10
CA VAL A 10 -13.25 -34.01 -0.81
C VAL A 10 -13.18 -32.90 0.24
N PHE A 11 -11.98 -32.34 0.43
CA PHE A 11 -11.79 -31.09 1.16
C PHE A 11 -12.25 -29.94 0.26
N LEU A 12 -13.52 -29.56 0.36
CA LEU A 12 -14.01 -28.30 -0.20
C LEU A 12 -13.46 -27.15 0.64
N PHE A 13 -12.28 -26.65 0.25
CA PHE A 13 -11.82 -25.33 0.68
C PHE A 13 -12.68 -24.28 -0.02
N THR A 14 -13.72 -23.80 0.67
CA THR A 14 -14.37 -22.54 0.33
C THR A 14 -13.39 -21.42 0.65
N SER A 15 -12.59 -21.01 -0.35
CA SER A 15 -11.86 -19.75 -0.31
C SER A 15 -12.90 -18.62 -0.37
N PHE A 16 -13.32 -18.17 0.81
CA PHE A 16 -13.97 -16.87 0.92
C PHE A 16 -12.98 -15.83 0.35
N LEU A 17 -13.40 -15.15 -0.72
CA LEU A 17 -12.82 -13.89 -1.16
C LEU A 17 -13.10 -12.83 -0.08
N VAL A 18 -12.47 -12.97 1.08
CA VAL A 18 -12.40 -11.89 2.05
C VAL A 18 -11.41 -10.90 1.47
N ALA A 19 -11.86 -9.68 1.20
CA ALA A 19 -10.94 -8.60 0.89
C ALA A 19 -10.05 -8.39 2.13
N ASP A 20 -8.76 -8.61 1.98
CA ASP A 20 -7.81 -8.47 3.08
C ASP A 20 -7.47 -6.99 3.28
N GLU A 21 -7.32 -6.61 4.55
CA GLU A 21 -6.91 -5.27 4.96
C GLU A 21 -5.45 -5.30 5.42
N LYS A 22 -4.60 -4.45 4.83
CA LYS A 22 -3.23 -4.22 5.30
C LYS A 22 -3.07 -2.77 5.74
N LYS A 23 -2.55 -2.60 6.96
CA LYS A 23 -2.27 -1.30 7.56
C LYS A 23 -0.77 -1.03 7.54
N GLY A 24 -0.37 0.16 7.10
CA GLY A 24 1.04 0.52 6.99
C GLY A 24 1.29 1.98 6.65
N PHE A 25 2.51 2.24 6.20
CA PHE A 25 2.96 3.53 5.70
C PHE A 25 2.89 3.53 4.17
N LEU A 26 2.04 4.39 3.61
CA LEU A 26 1.88 4.51 2.16
C LEU A 26 2.87 5.53 1.61
N THR A 27 3.72 5.14 0.66
CA THR A 27 4.71 6.03 0.03
C THR A 27 5.03 5.61 -1.41
N SER A 28 5.82 6.39 -2.13
CA SER A 28 6.34 5.97 -3.43
C SER A 28 7.48 4.96 -3.25
N LYS A 29 7.62 4.05 -4.20
CA LYS A 29 8.65 3.01 -4.21
C LYS A 29 10.06 3.60 -4.13
N TRP A 30 10.29 4.69 -4.87
CA TRP A 30 11.57 5.39 -4.85
C TRP A 30 11.91 5.90 -3.44
N CYS A 31 10.93 6.51 -2.77
CA CYS A 31 11.12 7.01 -1.41
C CYS A 31 11.32 5.91 -0.38
N ALA A 32 10.59 4.79 -0.50
CA ALA A 32 10.83 3.61 0.33
C ALA A 32 12.25 3.03 0.15
N GLN A 33 12.73 2.93 -1.10
CA GLN A 33 14.06 2.39 -1.41
C GLN A 33 15.20 3.28 -0.90
N ASN A 34 15.01 4.60 -0.90
CA ASN A 34 15.99 5.55 -0.41
C ASN A 34 15.87 5.84 1.09
N GLY A 35 14.96 5.16 1.81
CA GLY A 35 14.72 5.40 3.24
C GLY A 35 14.08 6.76 3.55
N MET A 36 13.58 7.45 2.53
CA MET A 36 13.00 8.79 2.59
C MET A 36 11.49 8.68 2.83
N PHE A 37 11.08 8.17 4.00
CA PHE A 37 9.66 7.94 4.30
C PHE A 37 8.89 9.25 4.46
N SER A 38 9.18 10.00 5.52
CA SER A 38 8.56 11.30 5.84
C SER A 38 9.06 12.44 4.97
N ASP A 39 10.32 12.35 4.53
CA ASP A 39 11.04 13.42 3.84
C ASP A 39 11.01 13.27 2.32
N CYS A 40 10.19 12.35 1.82
CA CYS A 40 9.96 12.18 0.39
C CYS A 40 9.51 13.52 -0.23
N ARG A 41 10.30 14.01 -1.19
CA ARG A 41 10.00 15.26 -1.88
C ARG A 41 8.77 15.11 -2.77
N LEU A 42 8.02 16.21 -2.92
CA LEU A 42 6.83 16.26 -3.78
C LEU A 42 7.12 15.85 -5.23
N GLU A 43 8.31 16.17 -5.73
CA GLU A 43 8.78 15.76 -7.06
C GLU A 43 8.82 14.24 -7.24
N SER A 44 9.34 13.53 -6.24
CA SER A 44 9.49 12.08 -6.28
C SER A 44 8.16 11.33 -6.20
N PHE A 45 7.07 12.01 -5.79
CA PHE A 45 5.71 11.50 -5.94
C PHE A 45 5.16 11.73 -7.34
N VAL A 46 5.42 12.85 -8.01
CA VAL A 46 4.78 13.04 -9.33
C VAL A 46 5.53 12.29 -10.42
N CYS A 47 6.86 12.37 -10.41
CA CYS A 47 7.71 11.90 -11.51
C CYS A 47 8.67 10.77 -11.13
N GLY A 48 8.68 10.33 -9.85
CA GLY A 48 9.29 9.04 -9.45
C GLY A 48 10.78 9.04 -9.11
N GLY A 49 11.43 10.20 -8.94
CA GLY A 49 12.84 10.28 -8.59
C GLY A 49 13.29 11.65 -8.09
N GLU A 50 14.60 11.81 -7.88
CA GLU A 50 15.23 13.12 -7.64
C GLU A 50 15.37 13.87 -8.96
N ASP A 51 15.14 15.19 -8.95
CA ASP A 51 15.25 16.08 -10.13
C ASP A 51 14.39 15.69 -11.35
N CYS A 52 13.46 14.75 -11.21
CA CYS A 52 12.65 14.23 -12.32
C CYS A 52 11.73 15.28 -12.98
N PHE A 53 11.48 16.41 -12.32
CA PHE A 53 10.75 17.53 -12.92
C PHE A 53 11.48 18.16 -14.12
N LYS A 54 12.82 18.02 -14.21
CA LYS A 54 13.59 18.55 -15.35
C LYS A 54 13.22 17.88 -16.67
N ASP A 55 12.78 16.62 -16.60
CA ASP A 55 12.40 15.80 -17.75
C ASP A 55 10.89 15.53 -17.82
N TRP A 56 10.10 16.08 -16.89
CA TRP A 56 8.65 15.88 -16.80
C TRP A 56 7.90 16.98 -17.54
N ASN A 57 7.17 16.60 -18.60
CA ASN A 57 6.26 17.51 -19.28
C ASN A 57 4.87 17.44 -18.66
N PHE A 58 4.07 18.50 -18.80
CA PHE A 58 2.68 18.52 -18.31
C PHE A 58 1.77 17.44 -18.94
N GLN A 59 2.19 16.87 -20.06
CA GLN A 59 1.54 15.75 -20.76
C GLN A 59 2.03 14.38 -20.27
N ASP A 60 3.14 14.33 -19.54
CA ASP A 60 3.60 13.11 -18.91
C ASP A 60 2.69 12.77 -17.72
N GLY A 61 2.04 11.61 -17.78
CA GLY A 61 1.23 11.11 -16.68
C GLY A 61 2.03 10.90 -15.39
N ILE A 62 1.34 10.67 -14.29
CA ILE A 62 1.94 10.28 -13.01
C ILE A 62 2.65 8.94 -13.20
N LYS A 63 3.97 8.90 -13.03
CA LYS A 63 4.81 7.69 -13.24
C LYS A 63 5.16 6.96 -11.95
N GLU A 64 4.65 7.42 -10.81
CA GLU A 64 5.04 6.87 -9.52
C GLU A 64 4.46 5.48 -9.29
N GLU A 65 5.29 4.59 -8.75
CA GLU A 65 4.83 3.33 -8.18
C GLU A 65 4.61 3.52 -6.68
N LEU A 66 3.42 3.17 -6.19
CA LEU A 66 3.10 3.25 -4.77
C LEU A 66 3.42 1.93 -4.07
N VAL A 67 3.92 2.01 -2.85
CA VAL A 67 4.18 0.88 -1.97
C VAL A 67 3.60 1.13 -0.58
N LEU A 68 3.09 0.07 0.04
CA LEU A 68 2.66 0.07 1.43
C LEU A 68 3.70 -0.68 2.27
N PHE A 69 4.37 0.02 3.17
CA PHE A 69 5.24 -0.60 4.15
C PHE A 69 4.43 -1.04 5.38
N VAL A 70 4.29 -2.35 5.58
CA VAL A 70 3.54 -2.91 6.70
C VAL A 70 4.50 -3.12 7.87
N HIS A 71 4.48 -2.19 8.83
CA HIS A 71 5.38 -2.19 9.99
C HIS A 71 5.39 -3.51 10.77
N ASN A 72 4.22 -4.16 10.90
CA ASN A 72 4.08 -5.41 11.64
C ASN A 72 4.81 -6.59 10.99
N GLU A 73 5.02 -6.53 9.68
CA GLU A 73 5.65 -7.59 8.88
C GLU A 73 7.07 -7.22 8.45
N GLY A 74 7.43 -5.94 8.55
CA GLY A 74 8.70 -5.42 8.05
C GLY A 74 8.85 -5.57 6.53
N LYS A 75 7.74 -5.60 5.79
CA LYS A 75 7.70 -5.86 4.35
C LYS A 75 7.01 -4.73 3.57
N TYR A 76 7.44 -4.59 2.32
CA TYR A 76 6.82 -3.70 1.34
C TYR A 76 5.88 -4.49 0.45
N TYR A 77 4.73 -3.90 0.18
CA TYR A 77 3.79 -4.39 -0.81
C TYR A 77 3.64 -3.38 -1.93
N ASP A 78 3.76 -3.83 -3.18
CA ASP A 78 3.48 -3.03 -4.36
C ASP A 78 1.97 -2.79 -4.46
N VAL A 79 1.55 -1.52 -4.52
CA VAL A 79 0.13 -1.15 -4.56
C VAL A 79 -0.31 -0.95 -6.01
N LYS A 80 -1.32 -1.72 -6.43
CA LYS A 80 -2.02 -1.57 -7.70
C LYS A 80 -3.42 -1.05 -7.43
N LEU A 81 -3.82 0.01 -8.12
CA LEU A 81 -5.13 0.63 -7.95
C LEU A 81 -6.16 -0.13 -8.80
N ASP A 82 -7.01 -0.92 -8.14
CA ASP A 82 -8.06 -1.75 -8.76
C ASP A 82 -9.44 -1.24 -8.32
N GLY A 83 -9.80 -0.03 -8.74
CA GLY A 83 -11.09 0.60 -8.41
C GLY A 83 -10.98 1.89 -7.58
N ILE A 84 -9.79 2.23 -7.06
CA ILE A 84 -9.53 3.52 -6.40
C ILE A 84 -8.93 4.51 -7.40
N GLN A 85 -9.45 5.73 -7.43
CA GLN A 85 -8.85 6.81 -8.20
C GLN A 85 -7.62 7.35 -7.47
N ARG A 86 -6.48 7.47 -8.17
CA ARG A 86 -5.18 7.90 -7.60
C ARG A 86 -5.29 9.16 -6.74
N TYR A 87 -6.03 10.18 -7.18
CA TYR A 87 -6.14 11.45 -6.44
C TYR A 87 -6.74 11.29 -5.03
N LYS A 88 -7.53 10.25 -4.77
CA LYS A 88 -8.09 10.02 -3.42
C LYS A 88 -7.00 9.65 -2.42
N LEU A 89 -5.93 9.00 -2.91
CA LEU A 89 -4.79 8.60 -2.10
C LEU A 89 -3.79 9.73 -1.86
N ASP A 90 -3.90 10.88 -2.53
CA ASP A 90 -2.97 12.02 -2.33
C ASP A 90 -2.90 12.45 -0.86
N SER A 91 -4.04 12.41 -0.17
CA SER A 91 -4.12 12.74 1.27
C SER A 91 -3.52 11.68 2.19
N ALA A 92 -3.44 10.43 1.73
CA ALA A 92 -2.96 9.27 2.47
C ALA A 92 -1.48 8.96 2.19
N ILE A 93 -0.91 9.50 1.13
CA ILE A 93 0.50 9.31 0.82
C ILE A 93 1.39 10.05 1.82
N ASN A 94 2.52 9.45 2.13
CA ASN A 94 3.46 9.91 3.14
C ASN A 94 2.82 10.00 4.55
N ARG A 95 1.89 9.09 4.82
CA ARG A 95 1.22 8.98 6.12
C ARG A 95 1.37 7.57 6.64
N ASN A 96 1.55 7.49 7.95
CA ASN A 96 1.48 6.23 8.66
C ASN A 96 0.01 5.88 8.95
N GLU A 97 -0.23 4.61 9.26
CA GLU A 97 -1.54 4.07 9.64
C GLU A 97 -2.59 4.09 8.52
N VAL A 98 -2.16 4.10 7.27
CA VAL A 98 -3.05 3.93 6.11
C VAL A 98 -3.43 2.47 6.00
N SER A 99 -4.73 2.17 5.92
CA SER A 99 -5.19 0.82 5.61
C SER A 99 -5.65 0.73 4.16
N LEU A 100 -5.07 -0.18 3.39
CA LEU A 100 -5.55 -0.56 2.07
C LEU A 100 -6.39 -1.83 2.16
N ILE A 101 -7.53 -1.83 1.48
CA ILE A 101 -8.48 -2.94 1.45
C ILE A 101 -8.53 -3.47 0.02
N GLY A 102 -8.31 -4.77 -0.15
CA GLY A 102 -8.28 -5.34 -1.49
C GLY A 102 -7.85 -6.79 -1.54
N ARG A 103 -7.34 -7.20 -2.70
CA ARG A 103 -6.81 -8.55 -2.91
C ARG A 103 -5.29 -8.53 -2.74
N ILE A 104 -4.77 -9.48 -1.97
CA ILE A 104 -3.33 -9.64 -1.78
C ILE A 104 -2.86 -10.82 -2.60
N ASP A 105 -1.85 -10.61 -3.43
CA ASP A 105 -1.23 -11.62 -4.28
C ASP A 105 0.29 -11.55 -4.11
N GLY A 106 0.80 -12.37 -3.18
CA GLY A 106 2.21 -12.33 -2.77
C GLY A 106 2.59 -10.95 -2.21
N ASP A 107 3.51 -10.26 -2.88
CA ASP A 107 4.00 -8.93 -2.49
C ASP A 107 3.22 -7.78 -3.16
N LYS A 108 2.04 -8.06 -3.73
CA LYS A 108 1.19 -7.05 -4.40
C LYS A 108 -0.16 -6.91 -3.72
N ILE A 109 -0.63 -5.67 -3.59
CA ILE A 109 -1.98 -5.35 -3.11
C ILE A 109 -2.74 -4.70 -4.27
N TYR A 110 -3.79 -5.37 -4.74
CA TYR A 110 -4.80 -4.80 -5.63
C TYR A 110 -5.84 -4.08 -4.77
N ALA A 111 -5.65 -2.78 -4.57
CA ALA A 111 -6.43 -1.95 -3.66
C ALA A 111 -7.73 -1.48 -4.33
N ASN A 112 -8.85 -1.84 -3.71
CA ASN A 112 -10.19 -1.47 -4.15
C ASN A 112 -10.79 -0.34 -3.30
N ASP A 113 -10.38 -0.26 -2.03
CA ASP A 113 -10.74 0.82 -1.11
C ASP A 113 -9.59 1.14 -0.14
N PHE A 114 -9.66 2.28 0.55
CA PHE A 114 -8.70 2.65 1.59
C PHE A 114 -9.36 3.37 2.75
N LYS A 115 -8.80 3.18 3.95
CA LYS A 115 -9.10 4.02 5.11
C LYS A 115 -7.98 5.03 5.26
N ALA A 116 -8.37 6.31 5.21
CA ALA A 116 -7.47 7.41 5.46
C ALA A 116 -6.82 7.26 6.85
N PRO A 117 -5.58 7.75 7.02
CA PRO A 117 -4.89 7.69 8.29
C PRO A 117 -5.71 8.44 9.35
N PRO A 118 -5.76 7.95 10.60
CA PRO A 118 -6.45 8.67 11.66
C PRO A 118 -5.85 10.07 11.79
N PRO A 119 -6.67 11.08 12.13
CA PRO A 119 -6.16 12.43 12.35
C PRO A 119 -5.04 12.38 13.38
N PRO A 120 -3.97 13.18 13.21
CA PRO A 120 -2.84 13.17 14.13
C PRO A 120 -3.36 13.31 15.55
N LYS A 121 -3.03 12.33 16.40
CA LYS A 121 -3.40 12.38 17.82
C LYS A 121 -2.90 13.71 18.34
N LYS A 122 -3.81 14.57 18.82
CA LYS A 122 -3.45 15.88 19.38
C LYS A 122 -2.33 15.63 20.38
N SER A 123 -1.15 16.18 20.08
CA SER A 123 -0.03 16.06 20.97
C SER A 123 -0.41 16.72 22.28
N PHE A 124 -0.49 15.92 23.34
CA PHE A 124 -0.63 16.42 24.71
C PHE A 124 0.70 17.01 25.20
N PHE A 125 1.33 17.89 24.42
CA PHE A 125 2.27 18.86 24.99
C PHE A 125 1.45 19.87 25.80
N LYS A 126 0.89 19.39 26.93
CA LYS A 126 0.65 20.23 28.09
C LYS A 126 2.03 20.65 28.58
N GLY A 127 2.21 21.95 28.74
CA GLY A 127 3.51 22.59 28.88
C GLY A 127 4.44 21.97 29.92
N CYS A 128 5.70 21.86 29.53
CA CYS A 128 6.83 22.12 30.42
C CYS A 128 7.62 23.25 29.75
N LEU A 129 7.23 24.48 30.12
CA LEU A 129 8.03 25.70 29.98
C LEU A 129 8.69 25.93 31.33
#